data_AF-A0A9R1R0H8-F1
#
_entry.id   AF-A0A9R1R0H8-F1
#
_cell.length_a   1.000
_cell.length_b   1.000
_cell.length_c   1.000
_cell.angle_alpha   90.00
_cell.angle_beta   90.00
_cell.angle_gamma   90.00
#
_symmetry.space_group_name_H-M   'P 1'
#
loop_
_entity.id
_entity.type
_entity.pdbx_description
1 polymer ?
#
loop_
_entity_poly.entity_id
_entity_poly.type
_entity_poly.pdbx_seq_one_letter_code
_entity_poly.pdbx_strand_id
1 'polypeptide(L)'
;MTNMGKGLVGTNKALICLWLVMLLLLSSEEMRSDGCEGHDSQTWDGNMCVKHGTCNVVCQREGYDRGRCYVTVCRCYKNCTALPI
;
A
#
# COMPACT_ATOMS: atom_id res chain seq x y z
N MET A 1 -40.27 23.99 34.48
CA MET A 1 -38.92 24.55 34.72
C MET A 1 -37.93 23.42 34.55
N THR A 2 -37.22 23.40 33.43
CA THR A 2 -36.27 22.37 33.00
C THR A 2 -34.99 22.45 33.84
N ASN A 3 -34.48 21.30 34.31
CA ASN A 3 -33.11 21.20 34.81
C ASN A 3 -32.53 19.83 34.43
N MET A 4 -32.09 19.72 33.18
CA MET A 4 -31.20 18.64 32.73
C MET A 4 -29.80 19.24 32.63
N GLY A 5 -29.04 19.06 33.68
CA GLY A 5 -27.65 19.48 33.74
C GLY A 5 -26.83 18.47 34.52
N LYS A 6 -26.03 17.67 33.80
CA LYS A 6 -24.56 17.61 33.98
C LYS A 6 -23.96 16.45 33.17
N GLY A 7 -23.37 16.82 32.04
CA GLY A 7 -21.99 16.46 31.72
C GLY A 7 -21.72 15.02 31.29
N LEU A 8 -21.88 14.78 29.99
CA LEU A 8 -21.32 13.66 29.23
C LEU A 8 -19.75 13.73 29.20
N VAL A 9 -19.09 13.69 30.35
CA VAL A 9 -17.61 13.87 30.46
C VAL A 9 -16.84 12.57 30.18
N GLY A 10 -17.48 11.40 30.26
CA GLY A 10 -16.87 10.10 29.94
C GLY A 10 -16.91 9.70 28.46
N THR A 11 -17.85 10.27 27.71
CA THR A 11 -18.12 9.89 26.31
C THR A 11 -17.11 10.48 25.35
N ASN A 12 -16.55 11.65 25.67
CA ASN A 12 -15.66 12.37 24.77
C ASN A 12 -14.34 11.61 24.52
N LYS A 13 -13.75 11.03 25.57
CA LYS A 13 -12.54 10.20 25.43
C LYS A 13 -12.79 8.96 24.59
N ALA A 14 -13.91 8.27 24.82
CA ALA A 14 -14.27 7.08 24.06
C ALA A 14 -14.53 7.42 22.58
N LEU A 15 -15.21 8.53 22.30
CA LEU A 15 -15.46 9.01 20.94
C LEU A 15 -14.17 9.40 20.22
N ILE A 16 -13.25 10.10 20.91
CA ILE A 16 -11.94 10.44 20.36
C ILE A 16 -11.14 9.17 20.06
N CYS A 17 -11.10 8.20 20.98
CA CYS A 17 -10.44 6.91 20.74
C CYS A 17 -11.06 6.17 19.56
N LEU A 18 -12.40 6.13 19.47
CA LEU A 18 -13.11 5.48 18.37
C LEU A 18 -12.75 6.13 17.02
N TRP A 19 -12.72 7.47 16.96
CA TRP A 19 -12.30 8.21 15.77
C TRP A 19 -10.85 7.93 15.38
N LEU A 20 -9.92 7.89 16.34
CA LEU A 20 -8.52 7.56 16.06
C LEU A 20 -8.38 6.13 15.50
N VAL A 21 -9.11 5.17 16.03
CA VAL A 21 -9.13 3.79 15.51
C VAL A 21 -9.69 3.75 14.10
N MET A 22 -10.79 4.46 13.81
CA MET A 22 -11.33 4.54 12.45
C MET A 22 -10.35 5.19 11.48
N LEU A 23 -9.67 6.27 11.87
CA LEU A 23 -8.63 6.91 11.05
C LEU A 23 -7.47 5.96 10.78
N LEU A 24 -7.03 5.18 11.76
CA LEU A 24 -5.99 4.16 11.58
C LEU A 24 -6.43 3.05 10.64
N LEU A 25 -7.69 2.60 10.73
CA LEU A 25 -8.25 1.60 9.81
C LEU A 25 -8.35 2.14 8.38
N LEU A 26 -8.76 3.40 8.18
CA LEU A 26 -8.76 4.03 6.85
C LEU A 26 -7.34 4.27 6.31
N SER A 27 -6.38 4.52 7.19
CA SER A 27 -4.96 4.70 6.84
C SER A 27 -4.21 3.38 6.72
N SER A 28 -4.85 2.25 7.01
CA SER A 28 -4.28 0.93 6.82
C SER A 28 -4.21 0.66 5.32
N GLU A 29 -3.19 1.21 4.68
CA GLU A 29 -2.76 0.77 3.35
C GLU A 29 -2.55 -0.74 3.40
N GLU A 30 -2.94 -1.43 2.33
CA GLU A 30 -2.61 -2.84 2.16
C GLU A 30 -1.08 -2.97 2.21
N MET A 31 -0.53 -3.45 3.33
CA MET A 31 0.83 -4.00 3.39
C MET A 31 0.86 -5.33 2.63
N ARG A 32 0.56 -5.26 1.33
CA ARG A 32 0.94 -6.30 0.39
C ARG A 32 2.42 -6.09 0.14
N SER A 33 3.23 -7.01 0.67
CA SER A 33 4.62 -7.13 0.25
C SER A 33 4.66 -7.16 -1.27
N ASP A 34 5.42 -6.26 -1.89
CA ASP A 34 5.59 -6.21 -3.35
C ASP A 34 6.43 -7.38 -3.87
N GLY A 35 7.11 -8.09 -2.99
CA GLY A 35 7.90 -9.27 -3.31
C GLY A 35 9.03 -9.45 -2.29
N CYS A 36 9.76 -10.56 -2.39
CA CYS A 36 10.94 -10.81 -1.56
C CYS A 36 12.25 -10.39 -2.25
N GLU A 37 12.25 -10.32 -3.57
CA GLU A 37 13.35 -9.82 -4.37
C GLU A 37 12.80 -8.77 -5.31
N GLY A 38 13.52 -7.66 -5.48
CA GLY A 38 13.15 -6.63 -6.43
C GLY A 38 14.35 -5.93 -7.04
N HIS A 39 14.29 -5.70 -8.35
CA HIS A 39 15.32 -5.03 -9.14
C HIS A 39 14.68 -4.07 -10.14
N ASP A 40 15.37 -2.99 -10.47
CA ASP A 40 14.93 -2.09 -11.54
C ASP A 40 15.08 -2.81 -12.89
N SER A 41 14.07 -2.66 -13.74
CA SER A 41 14.03 -3.32 -15.05
C SER A 41 15.17 -2.86 -15.93
N GLN A 42 15.84 -3.81 -16.58
CA GLN A 42 16.94 -3.53 -17.51
C GLN A 42 16.46 -3.18 -18.92
N THR A 43 15.23 -3.54 -19.25
CA THR A 43 14.65 -3.39 -20.59
C THR A 43 13.50 -2.38 -20.65
N TRP A 44 13.16 -1.73 -19.53
CA TRP A 44 12.21 -0.62 -19.52
C TRP A 44 12.76 0.56 -20.31
N ASP A 45 11.95 1.07 -21.23
CA ASP A 45 12.32 2.13 -22.18
C ASP A 45 12.35 3.55 -21.57
N GLY A 46 12.05 3.67 -20.28
CA GLY A 46 12.00 4.94 -19.56
C GLY A 46 10.71 5.72 -19.77
N ASN A 47 9.69 5.13 -20.41
CA ASN A 47 8.38 5.75 -20.56
C ASN A 47 7.71 6.02 -19.21
N MET A 48 6.69 6.87 -19.24
CA MET A 48 5.91 7.22 -18.06
C MET A 48 5.24 5.97 -17.47
N CYS A 49 5.63 5.64 -16.24
CA CYS A 49 5.20 4.52 -15.45
C CYS A 49 4.61 5.08 -14.15
N VAL A 50 3.30 5.30 -14.12
CA VAL A 50 2.60 5.81 -12.92
C VAL A 50 1.52 4.84 -12.45
N LYS A 51 0.87 4.15 -13.39
CA LYS A 51 -0.15 3.15 -13.06
C LYS A 51 0.51 1.84 -12.67
N HIS A 52 0.17 1.31 -11.50
CA HIS A 52 0.61 -0.01 -11.06
C HIS A 52 0.30 -1.07 -12.13
N GLY A 53 1.26 -1.96 -12.37
CA GLY A 53 1.14 -3.04 -13.34
C GLY A 53 1.39 -2.66 -14.81
N THR A 54 1.56 -1.37 -15.16
CA THR A 54 1.89 -0.95 -16.54
C THR A 54 3.13 -1.67 -17.07
N CYS A 55 4.16 -1.82 -16.24
CA CYS A 55 5.40 -2.48 -16.64
C CYS A 55 5.45 -3.98 -16.31
N ASN A 56 4.33 -4.62 -15.94
CA ASN A 56 4.29 -6.06 -15.65
C ASN A 56 4.82 -6.90 -16.81
N VAL A 57 4.41 -6.59 -18.04
CA VAL A 57 4.81 -7.36 -19.24
C VAL A 57 6.33 -7.34 -19.43
N VAL A 58 6.98 -6.21 -19.12
CA VAL A 58 8.43 -6.08 -19.20
C VAL A 58 9.09 -6.94 -18.13
N CYS A 59 8.66 -6.80 -16.87
CA CYS A 59 9.18 -7.61 -15.77
C CYS A 59 8.99 -9.13 -15.99
N GLN A 60 7.87 -9.56 -16.56
CA GLN A 60 7.61 -10.97 -16.88
C GLN A 60 8.57 -11.51 -17.94
N ARG A 61 8.96 -10.70 -18.92
CA ARG A 61 9.99 -11.07 -19.91
C ARG A 61 11.37 -11.15 -19.30
N GLU A 62 11.66 -10.34 -18.29
CA GLU A 62 12.89 -10.40 -17.49
C GLU A 62 12.86 -11.54 -16.45
N GLY A 63 11.78 -12.30 -16.39
CA GLY A 63 11.65 -13.47 -15.52
C GLY A 63 11.11 -13.15 -14.13
N TYR A 64 10.61 -11.95 -13.85
CA TYR A 64 9.95 -11.56 -12.60
C TYR A 64 8.44 -11.79 -12.65
N ASP A 65 7.76 -11.76 -11.49
CA ASP A 65 6.32 -12.08 -11.43
C ASP A 65 5.44 -10.85 -11.68
N ARG A 66 5.91 -9.66 -11.28
CA ARG A 66 5.20 -8.39 -11.46
C ARG A 66 6.14 -7.18 -11.49
N GLY A 67 5.61 -6.04 -11.91
CA GLY A 67 6.27 -4.74 -11.93
C GLY A 67 5.46 -3.66 -11.21
N ARG A 68 6.17 -2.75 -10.53
CA ARG A 68 5.63 -1.53 -9.94
C ARG A 68 6.31 -0.32 -10.56
N CYS A 69 5.51 0.72 -10.71
CA CYS A 69 5.89 1.97 -11.33
C CYS A 69 6.33 3.00 -10.29
N TYR A 70 7.46 3.66 -10.57
CA TYR A 70 7.98 4.81 -9.84
C TYR A 70 8.33 5.93 -10.83
N VAL A 71 7.30 6.64 -11.29
CA VAL A 71 7.36 7.76 -12.27
C VAL A 71 7.85 7.36 -13.67
N THR A 72 9.13 7.11 -13.83
CA THR A 72 9.74 6.59 -15.08
C THR A 72 10.53 5.31 -14.84
N VAL A 73 10.66 4.89 -13.59
CA VAL A 73 11.36 3.68 -13.19
C VAL A 73 10.34 2.55 -13.07
N CYS A 74 10.61 1.44 -13.74
CA CYS A 74 9.91 0.19 -13.50
C CYS A 74 10.77 -0.67 -12.56
N ARG A 75 10.21 -1.07 -11.42
CA ARG A 75 10.83 -2.04 -10.52
C ARG A 75 10.09 -3.37 -10.60
N CYS A 76 10.82 -4.43 -10.91
CA CYS A 76 10.34 -5.79 -11.01
C CYS A 76 10.48 -6.52 -9.68
N TYR A 77 9.56 -7.43 -9.40
CA TYR A 77 9.52 -8.17 -8.15
C TYR A 77 9.22 -9.66 -8.35
N LYS A 78 9.87 -10.49 -7.53
CA LYS A 78 9.53 -11.90 -7.35
C LYS A 78 8.64 -12.09 -6.14
N ASN A 79 7.64 -12.95 -6.30
CA ASN A 79 6.86 -13.46 -5.19
C ASN A 79 7.75 -14.26 -4.25
N CYS A 80 7.52 -14.12 -2.95
CA CYS A 80 8.28 -14.81 -1.92
C CYS A 80 8.24 -16.34 -2.00
N THR A 81 7.19 -16.90 -2.62
CA THR A 81 7.05 -18.35 -2.83
C THR A 81 7.77 -18.86 -4.08
N ALA A 82 8.34 -17.97 -4.90
CA ALA A 82 9.01 -18.31 -6.15
C ALA A 82 10.54 -18.42 -6.01
N LEU A 83 11.09 -18.16 -4.82
CA LEU A 83 12.51 -18.34 -4.54
C LEU A 83 12.78 -19.83 -4.24
N PRO A 84 13.64 -20.52 -5.01
CA PRO A 84 14.05 -21.87 -4.67
C PRO A 84 14.87 -21.87 -3.38
N ILE A 85 14.62 -22.87 -2.53
CA ILE A 85 15.38 -23.18 -1.31
C ILE A 85 16.78 -23.68 -1.72
#